data_AF-A0A7W9LXY3-F1
#
_entry.id   AF-A0A7W9LXY3-F1
#
_cell.length_a   1.000
_cell.length_b   1.000
_cell.length_c   1.000
_cell.angle_alpha   90.00
_cell.angle_beta   90.00
_cell.angle_gamma   90.00
#
_symmetry.space_group_name_H-M   'P 1'
#
loop_
_entity.id
_entity.type
_entity.pdbx_description
1 polymer ?
#
loop_
_entity_poly.entity_id
_entity_poly.type
_entity_poly.pdbx_seq_one_letter_code
_entity_poly.pdbx_strand_id
1 'polypeptide(L)'
;MRDYPYDSVMAERVLGQGYLYLLTAMAHRGEKLGLAPGKIVDIGVHTIILDTVAFFDLCDRFNGGQYLHHVPKVDFKNDGSVMRTAHLIPADGWEVDLSLWADAADYSPCHPGSDSH
;
A
#
# COMPACT_ATOMS: atom_id res chain seq x y z
N MET A 1 11.18 1.15 -7.90
CA MET A 1 12.39 1.84 -7.43
C MET A 1 13.36 2.22 -8.53
N ARG A 2 13.53 1.42 -9.59
CA ARG A 2 14.38 1.78 -10.75
C ARG A 2 14.07 3.16 -11.37
N ASP A 3 12.81 3.57 -11.33
CA ASP A 3 12.34 4.83 -11.92
C ASP A 3 12.33 6.01 -10.93
N TYR A 4 12.80 5.80 -9.70
CA TYR A 4 12.86 6.81 -8.65
C TYR A 4 14.30 6.94 -8.15
N PRO A 5 14.80 8.17 -7.91
CA PRO A 5 16.21 8.40 -7.58
C PRO A 5 16.51 8.16 -6.10
N TYR A 6 16.02 7.06 -5.50
CA TYR A 6 16.41 6.71 -4.14
C TYR A 6 17.60 5.76 -4.13
N ASP A 7 18.43 5.91 -3.10
CA ASP A 7 19.48 4.95 -2.78
C ASP A 7 18.89 3.61 -2.30
N SER A 8 19.75 2.62 -2.10
CA SER A 8 19.30 1.28 -1.68
C SER A 8 18.58 1.29 -0.32
N VAL A 9 18.97 2.17 0.60
CA VAL A 9 18.38 2.26 1.95
C VAL A 9 16.94 2.75 1.86
N MET A 10 16.71 3.86 1.17
CA MET A 10 15.38 4.41 1.01
C MET A 10 14.53 3.54 0.08
N ALA A 11 15.13 2.92 -0.94
CA ALA A 11 14.45 1.93 -1.78
C ALA A 11 13.90 0.75 -0.96
N GLU A 12 14.71 0.19 -0.06
CA GLU A 12 14.32 -0.91 0.82
C GLU A 12 13.19 -0.50 1.77
N ARG A 13 13.28 0.67 2.40
CA ARG A 13 12.22 1.19 3.29
C ARG A 13 10.90 1.38 2.53
N VAL A 14 10.93 2.04 1.37
CA VAL A 14 9.72 2.32 0.57
C VAL A 14 9.09 1.03 0.03
N LEU A 15 9.89 0.10 -0.49
CA LEU A 15 9.38 -1.20 -0.93
C LEU A 15 8.81 -2.01 0.23
N GLY A 16 9.49 -2.03 1.38
CA GLY A 16 9.02 -2.69 2.59
C GLY A 16 7.65 -2.18 3.01
N GLN A 17 7.47 -0.87 3.13
CA GLN A 17 6.16 -0.30 3.48
C GLN A 17 5.10 -0.53 2.40
N GLY A 18 5.48 -0.58 1.12
CA GLY A 18 4.59 -0.96 0.01
C GLY A 18 4.07 -2.40 0.13
N TYR A 19 4.95 -3.35 0.47
CA TYR A 19 4.54 -4.73 0.77
C TYR A 19 3.62 -4.80 1.99
N LEU A 20 3.93 -4.06 3.07
CA LEU A 20 3.06 -4.03 4.26
C LEU A 20 1.66 -3.55 3.91
N TYR A 21 1.54 -2.48 3.12
CA TYR A 21 0.23 -2.02 2.64
C TYR A 21 -0.53 -3.13 1.89
N LEU A 22 0.13 -3.79 0.93
CA LEU A 22 -0.51 -4.85 0.12
C LEU A 22 -0.94 -6.03 0.99
N LEU A 23 -0.09 -6.49 1.91
CA LEU A 23 -0.39 -7.60 2.80
C LEU A 23 -1.55 -7.28 3.74
N THR A 24 -1.58 -6.08 4.34
CA THR A 24 -2.70 -5.61 5.16
C THR A 24 -3.99 -5.49 4.34
N ALA A 25 -3.92 -4.97 3.11
CA ALA A 25 -5.08 -4.89 2.22
C ALA A 25 -5.64 -6.27 1.85
N MET A 26 -4.78 -7.25 1.61
CA MET A 26 -5.17 -8.64 1.34
C MET A 26 -5.76 -9.32 2.59
N ALA A 27 -5.15 -9.11 3.76
CA ALA A 27 -5.60 -9.69 5.03
C ALA A 27 -7.00 -9.22 5.43
N HIS A 28 -7.33 -7.96 5.16
CA HIS A 28 -8.62 -7.35 5.49
C HIS A 28 -9.59 -7.25 4.31
N ARG A 29 -9.34 -8.01 3.24
CA ARG A 29 -10.16 -7.98 2.03
C ARG A 29 -11.63 -8.29 2.36
N GLY A 30 -12.54 -7.44 1.90
CA GLY A 30 -13.97 -7.59 2.11
C GLY A 30 -14.51 -6.93 3.38
N GLU A 31 -13.64 -6.44 4.28
CA GLU A 31 -14.05 -5.70 5.48
C GLU A 31 -14.41 -4.24 5.19
N LYS A 32 -14.08 -3.74 3.99
CA LYS A 32 -14.43 -2.38 3.51
C LYS A 32 -13.87 -1.25 4.40
N LEU A 33 -12.68 -1.45 4.98
CA LEU A 33 -12.03 -0.47 5.86
C LEU A 33 -11.57 0.81 5.14
N GLY A 34 -11.58 0.82 3.81
CA GLY A 34 -11.19 1.98 3.00
C GLY A 34 -9.72 2.35 3.17
N LEU A 35 -8.85 1.33 3.18
CA LEU A 35 -7.40 1.46 3.35
C LEU A 35 -6.77 2.29 2.23
N ALA A 36 -5.66 2.94 2.55
CA ALA A 36 -4.96 3.84 1.66
C ALA A 36 -3.47 3.90 2.00
N PRO A 37 -2.57 3.83 1.00
CA PRO A 37 -1.17 4.14 1.21
C PRO A 37 -0.96 5.66 1.27
N GLY A 38 0.08 6.08 1.98
CA GLY A 38 0.61 7.45 1.86
C GLY A 38 1.35 7.63 0.54
N LYS A 39 1.60 8.89 0.12
CA LYS A 39 2.21 9.22 -1.19
C LYS A 39 3.50 8.45 -1.51
N ILE A 40 4.42 8.37 -0.55
CA ILE A 40 5.70 7.70 -0.79
C ILE A 40 5.57 6.17 -0.73
N VAL A 41 4.68 5.66 0.11
CA VAL A 41 4.37 4.23 0.19
C VAL A 41 3.71 3.77 -1.10
N ASP A 42 2.84 4.60 -1.69
CA ASP A 42 2.16 4.36 -2.95
C ASP A 42 3.14 4.14 -4.12
N ILE A 43 4.30 4.81 -4.10
CA ILE A 43 5.40 4.53 -5.07
C ILE A 43 5.91 3.09 -4.93
N GLY A 44 6.03 2.61 -3.68
CA GLY A 44 6.40 1.22 -3.38
C GLY A 44 5.35 0.24 -3.89
N VAL A 45 4.08 0.52 -3.61
CA VAL A 45 2.91 -0.25 -4.10
C VAL A 45 2.96 -0.35 -5.62
N HIS A 46 2.99 0.77 -6.33
CA HIS A 46 3.09 0.80 -7.80
C HIS A 46 4.29 0.03 -8.33
N THR A 47 5.46 0.16 -7.68
CA THR A 47 6.65 -0.61 -8.08
C THR A 47 6.40 -2.12 -8.01
N ILE A 48 5.75 -2.60 -6.95
CA ILE A 48 5.49 -4.03 -6.74
C ILE A 48 4.50 -4.54 -7.78
N ILE A 49 3.39 -3.83 -8.02
CA ILE A 49 2.35 -4.25 -8.97
C ILE A 49 2.84 -4.25 -10.42
N LEU A 50 3.75 -3.35 -10.78
CA LEU A 50 4.34 -3.32 -12.12
C LEU A 50 5.24 -4.54 -12.41
N ASP A 51 5.80 -5.18 -11.38
CA ASP A 51 6.40 -6.52 -11.52
C ASP A 51 5.29 -7.58 -11.42
N THR A 52 4.55 -7.74 -12.51
CA THR A 52 3.31 -8.53 -12.54
C THR A 52 3.51 -9.99 -12.16
N VAL A 53 4.67 -10.58 -12.47
CA VAL A 53 4.97 -11.97 -12.09
C VAL A 53 5.11 -12.08 -10.57
N ALA A 54 5.90 -11.21 -9.96
CA ALA A 54 6.08 -11.20 -8.50
C ALA A 54 4.78 -10.82 -7.77
N PHE A 55 4.02 -9.87 -8.31
CA PHE A 55 2.74 -9.45 -7.74
C PHE A 55 1.68 -10.56 -7.78
N PHE A 56 1.62 -11.34 -8.86
CA PHE A 56 0.69 -12.47 -8.95
C PHE A 56 1.09 -13.62 -8.03
N ASP A 57 2.39 -13.91 -7.85
CA ASP A 57 2.85 -14.86 -6.82
C ASP A 57 2.44 -14.39 -5.42
N LEU A 58 2.58 -13.09 -5.13
CA LEU A 58 2.15 -12.51 -3.86
C LEU A 58 0.64 -12.70 -3.63
N CYS A 59 -0.19 -12.42 -4.65
CA CYS A 59 -1.64 -12.62 -4.58
C CYS A 59 -2.03 -14.09 -4.40
N ASP A 60 -1.34 -15.01 -5.06
CA ASP A 60 -1.57 -16.45 -4.91
C ASP A 60 -1.34 -16.89 -3.46
N ARG A 61 -0.21 -16.44 -2.89
CA ARG A 61 0.23 -16.83 -1.55
C ARG A 61 -0.57 -16.19 -0.43
N PHE A 62 -0.97 -14.93 -0.56
CA PHE A 62 -1.52 -14.13 0.55
C PHE A 62 -2.95 -13.64 0.32
N ASN A 63 -3.49 -13.79 -0.88
CA ASN A 63 -4.84 -13.34 -1.23
C ASN A 63 -5.73 -14.49 -1.75
N GLY A 64 -5.33 -15.75 -1.52
CA GLY A 64 -6.08 -16.92 -1.97
C GLY A 64 -6.29 -16.96 -3.49
N GLY A 65 -5.28 -16.53 -4.26
CA GLY A 65 -5.32 -16.46 -5.72
C GLY A 65 -6.11 -15.29 -6.29
N GLN A 66 -6.75 -14.46 -5.47
CA GLN A 66 -7.49 -13.29 -5.96
C GLN A 66 -6.54 -12.13 -6.25
N TYR A 67 -6.74 -11.44 -7.35
CA TYR A 67 -5.97 -10.24 -7.65
C TYR A 67 -6.50 -9.06 -6.84
N LEU A 68 -5.62 -8.36 -6.14
CA LEU A 68 -5.93 -7.03 -5.65
C LEU A 68 -5.91 -6.10 -6.87
N HIS A 69 -7.07 -5.61 -7.31
CA HIS A 69 -7.13 -4.79 -8.51
C HIS A 69 -6.63 -3.37 -8.22
N HIS A 70 -5.66 -2.90 -9.02
CA HIS A 70 -5.30 -1.49 -9.05
C HIS A 70 -6.40 -0.73 -9.78
N VAL A 71 -7.07 0.21 -9.12
CA VAL A 71 -8.05 1.08 -9.76
C VAL A 71 -7.69 2.52 -9.43
N PRO A 72 -6.82 3.16 -10.26
CA PRO A 72 -6.38 4.51 -9.98
C PRO A 72 -7.58 5.46 -9.94
N LYS A 73 -7.71 6.24 -8.85
CA LYS A 73 -8.57 7.43 -8.90
C LYS A 73 -7.82 8.64 -9.41
N VAL A 74 -8.60 9.53 -10.02
CA VAL A 74 -8.18 10.87 -10.42
C VAL A 74 -8.20 11.84 -9.24
N ASP A 75 -9.00 11.56 -8.19
CA ASP A 75 -9.20 12.45 -7.05
C ASP A 75 -8.51 11.93 -5.78
N PHE A 76 -7.79 12.84 -5.13
CA PHE A 76 -7.13 12.60 -3.84
C PHE A 76 -8.10 12.81 -2.68
N LYS A 77 -7.97 11.99 -1.62
CA LYS A 77 -8.72 12.16 -0.37
C LYS A 77 -7.78 12.39 0.81
N ASN A 78 -8.12 13.37 1.66
CA ASN A 78 -7.53 13.59 2.98
C ASN A 78 -8.57 13.31 4.07
N ASP A 79 -8.93 12.02 4.22
CA ASP A 79 -9.98 11.55 5.13
C ASP A 79 -9.42 10.74 6.32
N GLY A 80 -8.11 10.82 6.55
CA GLY A 80 -7.38 10.06 7.57
C GLY A 80 -7.19 8.57 7.27
N SER A 81 -7.59 8.07 6.08
CA SER A 81 -7.41 6.66 5.70
C SER A 81 -5.95 6.20 5.71
N VAL A 82 -5.02 7.08 5.33
CA VAL A 82 -3.57 6.80 5.38
C VAL A 82 -3.12 6.44 6.79
N MET A 83 -3.42 7.29 7.77
CA MET A 83 -3.02 7.05 9.16
C MET A 83 -3.79 5.90 9.81
N ARG A 84 -5.06 5.68 9.43
CA ARG A 84 -5.79 4.46 9.86
C ARG A 84 -5.09 3.21 9.36
N THR A 85 -4.63 3.21 8.11
CA THR A 85 -3.88 2.09 7.53
C THR A 85 -2.53 1.88 8.23
N ALA A 86 -1.79 2.97 8.47
CA ALA A 86 -0.51 2.93 9.19
C ALA A 86 -0.64 2.35 10.61
N HIS A 87 -1.76 2.61 11.30
CA HIS A 87 -2.03 2.05 12.63
C HIS A 87 -2.56 0.62 12.61
N LEU A 88 -3.13 0.16 11.49
CA LEU A 88 -3.61 -1.22 11.33
C LEU A 88 -2.44 -2.19 11.12
N ILE A 89 -1.39 -1.76 10.41
CA ILE A 89 -0.19 -2.57 10.14
C ILE A 89 0.44 -3.17 11.42
N PRO A 90 0.64 -2.42 12.52
CA PRO A 90 1.09 -2.99 13.79
C PRO A 90 0.09 -3.95 14.45
N ALA A 91 -1.22 -3.79 14.22
CA ALA A 91 -2.22 -4.72 14.73
C ALA A 91 -2.14 -6.07 14.02
N ASP A 92 -1.65 -6.09 12.77
CA ASP A 92 -1.32 -7.31 12.00
C ASP A 92 0.04 -7.93 12.39
N GLY A 93 0.75 -7.32 13.34
CA GLY A 93 2.04 -7.82 13.84
C GLY A 93 3.27 -7.36 13.06
N TRP A 94 3.13 -6.35 12.21
CA TRP A 94 4.24 -5.81 11.41
C TRP A 94 4.81 -4.50 11.98
N GLU A 95 6.10 -4.25 11.72
CA GLU A 95 6.73 -3.00 12.10
C GLU A 95 6.49 -1.92 11.02
N VAL A 96 5.83 -0.83 11.40
CA VAL A 96 5.53 0.28 10.51
C VAL A 96 6.58 1.39 10.66
N ASP A 97 7.14 1.85 9.53
CA ASP A 97 8.01 3.01 9.50
C ASP A 97 7.16 4.28 9.42
N LEU A 98 6.64 4.74 10.56
CA LEU A 98 5.71 5.87 10.63
C LEU A 98 6.23 7.12 9.92
N SER A 99 7.55 7.32 9.78
CA SER A 99 8.10 8.48 9.07
C SER A 99 7.74 8.50 7.58
N LEU A 100 7.49 7.33 6.97
CA LEU A 100 7.03 7.20 5.58
C LEU A 100 5.50 7.33 5.44
N TRP A 101 4.76 7.29 6.55
CA TRP A 101 3.30 7.41 6.58
C TRP A 101 2.82 8.78 7.09
N ALA A 102 3.59 9.41 7.98
CA ALA A 102 3.27 10.67 8.63
C ALA A 102 3.34 11.89 7.69
N ASP A 103 4.05 11.77 6.56
CA ASP A 103 4.30 12.86 5.64
C ASP A 103 3.45 12.71 4.35
N ALA A 104 2.18 13.11 4.45
CA ALA A 104 1.23 13.10 3.35
C ALA A 104 0.21 14.24 3.53
N ALA A 105 0.66 15.50 3.46
CA ALA A 105 -0.18 16.66 3.76
C ALA A 105 -1.56 16.68 3.05
N ASP A 106 -1.78 16.00 1.92
CA ASP A 106 -3.11 15.86 1.29
C ASP A 106 -3.14 14.71 0.24
N TYR A 107 -2.96 13.43 0.61
CA TYR A 107 -2.79 12.41 -0.44
C TYR A 107 -3.24 10.99 -0.11
N SER A 108 -4.25 10.50 -0.84
CA SER A 108 -4.53 9.08 -1.09
C SER A 108 -5.30 8.94 -2.40
N PRO A 109 -4.84 8.14 -3.38
CA PRO A 109 -5.54 7.91 -4.65
C PRO A 109 -6.55 6.74 -4.61
N CYS A 110 -6.93 6.20 -3.45
CA CYS A 110 -7.72 4.96 -3.38
C CYS A 110 -9.23 5.19 -3.16
N HIS A 111 -10.08 4.38 -3.79
CA HIS A 111 -11.55 4.49 -3.67
C HIS A 111 -12.05 4.17 -2.24
N PRO A 112 -12.90 5.01 -1.60
CA PRO A 112 -13.50 4.69 -0.30
C PRO A 112 -14.30 3.39 -0.34
N GLY A 113 -14.13 2.52 0.65
CA GLY A 113 -14.91 1.28 0.80
C GLY A 113 -14.67 0.21 -0.27
N SER A 114 -13.64 0.36 -1.12
CA SER A 114 -13.22 -0.68 -2.07
C SER A 114 -11.98 -1.39 -1.54
N ASP A 115 -11.83 -2.67 -1.90
CA ASP A 115 -10.58 -3.42 -1.76
C ASP A 115 -9.55 -3.04 -2.85
N SER A 116 -9.68 -1.85 -3.46
CA SER A 116 -8.71 -1.39 -4.47
C SER A 116 -7.42 -0.97 -3.79
N HIS A 117 -6.32 -1.06 -4.53
CA HIS A 117 -5.21 -0.12 -4.37
C HIS A 117 -5.30 0.93 -5.48
#